data_AF-F5VVF7-F1
#
_entry.id   AF-F5VVF7-F1
#
_cell.length_a   1.000
_cell.length_b   1.000
_cell.length_c   1.000
_cell.angle_alpha   90.00
_cell.angle_beta   90.00
_cell.angle_gamma   90.00
#
_symmetry.space_group_name_H-M   'P 1'
#
loop_
_entity.id
_entity.type
_entity.pdbx_description
1 polymer ?
#
loop_
_entity_poly.entity_id
_entity_poly.type
_entity_poly.pdbx_seq_one_letter_code
_entity_poly.pdbx_strand_id
1 'polypeptide(L)' 'MPELSESIDFDPEGSMFCAYSSNIDALATFALGFKEFCDDSKSMIDLFSRAELD' A
#
# COMPACT_ATOMS: atom_id res chain seq x y z
N MET A 1 3.76 -6.60 2.97
CA MET A 1 4.34 -7.24 1.77
C MET A 1 5.76 -6.71 1.55
N PRO A 2 6.73 -7.05 2.44
CA PRO A 2 8.12 -6.61 2.26
C PRO A 2 8.72 -7.05 0.92
N GLU A 3 8.26 -8.18 0.39
CA GLU A 3 8.68 -8.77 -0.89
C GLU A 3 8.36 -7.90 -2.10
N LEU A 4 7.42 -6.95 -1.99
CA LEU A 4 7.05 -6.04 -3.08
C LEU A 4 7.77 -4.69 -3.01
N SER A 5 8.57 -4.44 -1.96
CA SER A 5 9.18 -3.12 -1.70
C SER A 5 10.14 -2.63 -2.78
N GLU A 6 10.82 -3.54 -3.49
CA GLU A 6 11.69 -3.18 -4.62
C GLU A 6 10.95 -3.13 -5.96
N SER A 7 9.67 -3.52 -5.98
CA SER A 7 8.86 -3.60 -7.20
C SER A 7 7.76 -2.56 -7.27
N ILE A 8 7.35 -1.97 -6.15
CA ILE A 8 6.30 -0.95 -6.09
C ILE A 8 6.90 0.38 -5.68
N ASP A 9 6.73 1.37 -6.55
CA ASP A 9 7.08 2.76 -6.26
C ASP A 9 5.83 3.53 -5.82
N PHE A 10 6.04 4.60 -5.05
CA PHE A 10 4.98 5.47 -4.54
C PHE A 10 5.27 6.93 -4.86
N ASP A 11 4.25 7.65 -5.33
CA ASP A 11 4.32 9.11 -5.55
C ASP A 11 3.20 9.81 -4.75
N PRO A 12 3.53 10.80 -3.90
CA PRO A 12 2.54 11.63 -3.22
C PRO A 12 1.86 12.60 -4.20
N GLU A 13 0.76 12.17 -4.81
CA GLU A 13 -0.08 13.04 -5.63
C GLU A 13 -1.05 13.88 -4.78
N GLY A 14 -0.54 14.83 -3.99
CA GLY A 14 -1.32 15.86 -3.29
C GLY A 14 -2.40 15.35 -2.33
N SER A 15 -3.56 14.96 -2.87
CA SER A 15 -4.71 14.36 -2.14
C SER A 15 -4.94 12.89 -2.49
N MET A 16 -4.13 12.31 -3.37
CA MET A 16 -4.19 10.93 -3.83
C MET A 16 -2.88 10.21 -3.51
N PHE A 17 -3.00 8.92 -3.26
CA PHE A 17 -1.88 8.01 -3.12
C PHE A 17 -1.73 7.23 -4.42
N CYS A 18 -0.58 7.39 -5.09
CA CYS A 18 -0.28 6.65 -6.31
C CYS A 18 0.73 5.55 -5.99
N ALA A 19 0.38 4.31 -6.34
CA ALA A 19 1.28 3.15 -6.31
C ALA A 19 1.40 2.60 -7.73
N TYR A 20 2.63 2.45 -8.23
CA TYR A 20 2.87 2.04 -9.61
C TYR A 20 4.06 1.09 -9.73
N SER A 21 4.10 0.36 -10.85
CA SER A 21 5.18 -0.58 -11.16
C SER A 21 5.21 -0.89 -12.65
N SER A 22 6.40 -1.20 -13.17
CA SER A 22 6.54 -1.85 -14.48
C SER A 22 6.28 -3.36 -14.42
N ASN A 23 6.27 -3.96 -13.22
CA ASN A 23 5.93 -5.35 -12.98
C ASN A 23 4.43 -5.47 -12.66
N ILE A 24 3.65 -5.86 -13.66
CA ILE A 24 2.18 -5.94 -13.58
C ILE A 24 1.73 -6.95 -12.52
N ASP A 25 2.42 -8.09 -12.38
CA ASP A 25 2.05 -9.11 -11.40
C ASP A 25 2.28 -8.61 -9.96
N ALA A 26 3.38 -7.89 -9.74
CA ALA A 26 3.64 -7.24 -8.45
C ALA A 26 2.58 -6.19 -8.13
N LEU A 27 2.20 -5.36 -9.11
CA LEU A 27 1.17 -4.33 -8.93
C LEU A 27 -0.20 -4.94 -8.63
N ALA A 28 -0.58 -6.00 -9.33
CA ALA A 28 -1.83 -6.71 -9.09
C ALA A 28 -1.86 -7.34 -7.69
N THR A 29 -0.76 -7.97 -7.27
CA THR A 29 -0.60 -8.55 -5.93
C THR A 29 -0.74 -7.48 -4.85
N PHE A 30 -0.06 -6.35 -5.03
CA PHE A 30 -0.18 -5.20 -4.13
C PHE A 30 -1.62 -4.67 -4.08
N ALA A 31 -2.26 -4.43 -5.22
CA ALA A 31 -3.60 -3.86 -5.27
C ALA A 31 -4.66 -4.74 -4.60
N LEU A 32 -4.59 -6.06 -4.83
CA LEU A 32 -5.50 -7.02 -4.18
C LEU A 32 -5.28 -7.07 -2.67
N GLY A 33 -4.04 -7.19 -2.22
CA GLY A 33 -3.74 -7.23 -0.79
C GLY A 33 -4.01 -5.90 -0.07
N PHE A 34 -3.75 -4.78 -0.73
CA PHE A 34 -4.09 -3.46 -0.19
C PHE A 34 -5.61 -3.28 -0.06
N LYS A 35 -6.38 -3.79 -1.03
CA LYS A 35 -7.84 -3.83 -0.93
C LYS A 35 -8.30 -4.68 0.26
N GLU A 36 -7.77 -5.90 0.41
CA GLU A 36 -8.10 -6.76 1.55
C GLU A 36 -7.75 -6.09 2.89
N PHE A 37 -6.61 -5.38 2.94
CA PHE A 37 -6.23 -4.59 4.11
C PHE A 37 -7.21 -3.44 4.40
N CYS A 38 -7.67 -2.72 3.38
CA CYS A 38 -8.68 -1.66 3.54
C CYS A 38 -10.03 -2.21 4.03
N ASP A 39 -10.38 -3.42 3.60
CA ASP A 39 -11.59 -4.13 4.04
C ASP A 39 -11.45 -4.68 5.48
N ASP A 40 -10.22 -4.83 6.02
CA ASP A 40 -9.94 -5.16 7.43
C ASP A 40 -9.67 -3.91 8.29
N SER A 41 -10.75 -3.32 8.80
CA SER A 41 -10.68 -2.13 9.64
C SER A 41 -9.86 -2.30 10.92
N LYS A 42 -9.72 -3.52 11.48
CA LYS A 42 -8.93 -3.71 12.71
C LYS A 42 -7.44 -3.57 12.43
N SER A 43 -6.97 -4.26 11.39
CA SER A 43 -5.58 -4.18 10.94
C SER A 43 -5.23 -2.76 10.49
N MET A 44 -6.18 -2.07 9.84
CA MET A 44 -6.01 -0.68 9.44
C MET A 44 -5.86 0.27 10.63
N ILE A 45 -6.73 0.16 11.63
CA ILE A 45 -6.65 0.97 12.86
C ILE A 45 -5.36 0.70 13.62
N ASP A 46 -4.96 -0.57 13.77
CA ASP A 46 -3.70 -0.95 14.41
C ASP A 46 -2.51 -0.30 13.70
N LEU A 47 -2.45 -0.40 12.37
CA LEU A 47 -1.38 0.19 11.56
C LEU A 47 -1.29 1.72 11.74
N PHE A 48 -2.41 2.43 11.64
CA PHE A 48 -2.41 3.89 11.77
C PHE A 48 -2.19 4.37 13.20
N SER A 49 -2.55 3.58 14.22
CA SER A 49 -2.32 3.94 15.63
C SER A 49 -0.84 4.01 16.01
N ARG A 50 0.02 3.32 15.25
CA ARG A 50 1.48 3.27 15.44
C ARG A 50 2.25 4.04 14.36
N ALA A 51 1.56 4.65 13.41
CA ALA A 51 2.20 5.43 12.35
C ALA A 51 2.57 6.81 12.91
N GLU A 52 3.84 7.20 12.79
CA GLU A 52 4.29 8.55 13.08
C GLU A 52 4.10 9.40 11.83
N LEU A 53 3.49 10.59 11.99
CA LEU A 53 3.41 11.58 10.92
C LEU A 53 4.76 12.30 10.86
N ASP A 54 5.50 12.09 9.78
CA ASP A 54 6.70 12.89 9.44
C ASP A 54 6.29 14.19 8.72
#